data_AF-A0A7K2L1J1-F1
#
_entry.id   AF-A0A7K2L1J1-F1
#
_cell.length_a   1.000
_cell.length_b   1.000
_cell.length_c   1.000
_cell.angle_alpha   90.00
_cell.angle_beta   90.00
_cell.angle_gamma   90.00
#
_symmetry.space_group_name_H-M   'P 1'
#
loop_
_entity.id
_entity.type
_entity.pdbx_description
1 polymer ?
#
loop_
_entity_poly.entity_id
_entity_poly.type
_entity_poly.pdbx_seq_one_letter_code
_entity_poly.pdbx_strand_id
1 'polypeptide(L)'
;RLSPYLHFGAVSASETIHRARARGGAGAEAFVRQLCWRDFHHQVLAARPAASTDDYRTRNDRWRRGKEAEADLRAWREGRTGYPVVDAAMRQLAHEGWMHNRGRLLAASFLTKTLYIDWREGARHFLDLLVDGDVANNQMNWQWMAGTGTDTRPNRVLNPVTQGKRYDPDGAYVRRWVPELAGIEGSAVHDPWKLPGRERARYDYPEPMVDLADGLARFRHARGQDEDAA
;
A
#
# COMPACT_ATOMS: atom_id res chain seq x y z
N ARG A 1 4.88 14.14 10.65
CA ARG A 1 4.57 12.73 11.02
C ARG A 1 3.82 12.75 12.36
N LEU A 2 2.51 13.01 12.38
CA LEU A 2 1.71 13.16 13.61
C LEU A 2 0.92 11.91 14.01
N SER A 3 0.79 10.93 13.11
CA SER A 3 -0.08 9.77 13.29
C SER A 3 0.15 8.97 14.59
N PRO A 4 1.39 8.74 15.08
CA PRO A 4 1.58 7.99 16.33
C PRO A 4 1.09 8.78 17.54
N TYR A 5 1.37 10.09 17.57
CA TYR A 5 0.92 10.98 18.65
C TYR A 5 -0.60 11.10 18.71
N LEU A 6 -1.27 11.11 17.55
CA LEU A 6 -2.73 11.09 17.48
C LEU A 6 -3.32 9.75 17.91
N HIS A 7 -2.64 8.63 17.59
CA HIS A 7 -3.07 7.29 18.00
C HIS A 7 -3.00 7.10 19.52
N PHE A 8 -1.88 7.48 20.14
CA PHE A 8 -1.69 7.38 21.60
C PHE A 8 -2.35 8.51 22.40
N GLY A 9 -3.04 9.46 21.74
CA GLY A 9 -3.68 10.58 22.42
C GLY A 9 -2.70 11.60 23.02
N ALA A 10 -1.42 11.55 22.66
CA ALA A 10 -0.41 12.52 23.08
C ALA A 10 -0.64 13.92 22.48
N VAL A 11 -1.42 13.99 21.39
CA VAL A 11 -1.86 15.24 20.76
C VAL A 11 -3.36 15.17 20.50
N SER A 12 -4.08 16.23 20.86
CA SER A 12 -5.53 16.35 20.61
C SER A 12 -5.83 16.60 19.13
N ALA A 13 -6.68 15.74 18.54
CA ALA A 13 -7.15 15.93 17.17
C ALA A 13 -7.87 17.28 17.00
N SER A 14 -8.77 17.64 17.92
CA SER A 14 -9.50 18.91 17.89
C SER A 14 -8.57 20.12 17.97
N GLU A 15 -7.53 20.05 18.80
CA GLU A 15 -6.53 21.11 18.88
C GLU A 15 -5.75 21.26 17.57
N THR A 16 -5.35 20.14 16.95
CA THR A 16 -4.64 20.20 15.66
C THR A 16 -5.51 20.79 14.55
N ILE A 17 -6.82 20.54 14.57
CA ILE A 17 -7.78 21.16 13.63
C ILE A 17 -7.85 22.66 13.85
N HIS A 18 -8.02 23.12 15.10
CA HIS A 18 -8.07 24.55 15.40
C HIS A 18 -6.78 25.27 14.98
N ARG A 19 -5.61 24.69 15.31
CA ARG A 19 -4.31 25.26 14.92
C ARG A 19 -4.11 25.27 13.40
N ALA A 20 -4.53 24.22 12.70
CA ALA A 20 -4.46 24.17 11.24
C ALA A 20 -5.35 25.26 10.60
N ARG A 21 -6.62 25.36 11.04
CA ARG A 21 -7.57 26.37 10.53
C ARG A 21 -7.12 27.80 10.82
N ALA A 22 -6.54 28.06 11.99
CA ALA A 22 -5.98 29.36 12.33
C ALA A 22 -4.81 29.74 11.40
N ARG A 23 -4.03 28.77 10.92
CA ARG A 23 -2.98 29.00 9.92
C ARG A 23 -3.55 29.22 8.52
N GLY A 24 -4.65 28.57 8.19
CA GLY A 24 -5.36 28.72 6.91
C GLY A 24 -4.63 28.14 5.70
N GLY A 25 -5.25 28.29 4.53
CA GLY A 25 -4.72 27.86 3.23
C GLY A 25 -4.98 26.40 2.86
N ALA A 26 -4.67 26.05 1.60
CA ALA A 26 -4.98 24.74 1.04
C ALA A 26 -4.34 23.56 1.79
N GLY A 27 -3.14 23.77 2.37
CA GLY A 27 -2.47 22.76 3.18
C GLY A 27 -3.20 22.45 4.49
N ALA A 28 -3.75 23.48 5.15
CA ALA A 28 -4.55 23.32 6.36
C ALA A 28 -5.84 22.53 6.07
N GLU A 29 -6.56 22.90 5.01
CA GLU A 29 -7.78 22.19 4.59
C GLU A 29 -7.50 20.73 4.20
N ALA A 30 -6.39 20.49 3.49
CA ALA A 30 -5.96 19.13 3.18
C ALA A 30 -5.65 18.31 4.44
N PHE A 31 -4.98 18.91 5.43
CA PHE A 31 -4.67 18.28 6.71
C PHE A 31 -5.94 17.96 7.51
N VAL A 32 -6.86 18.93 7.65
CA VAL A 32 -8.16 18.72 8.32
C VAL A 32 -8.93 17.59 7.66
N ARG A 33 -8.96 17.54 6.32
CA ARG A 33 -9.60 16.43 5.59
C ARG A 33 -8.97 15.07 5.90
N GLN A 34 -7.66 14.99 6.15
CA GLN A 34 -7.04 13.73 6.58
C GLN A 34 -7.51 13.31 7.99
N LEU A 35 -7.73 14.26 8.90
CA LEU A 35 -8.31 13.96 10.21
C LEU A 35 -9.78 13.53 10.11
N CYS A 36 -10.55 14.11 9.18
CA CYS A 36 -11.90 13.63 8.90
C CYS A 36 -11.91 12.17 8.41
N TRP A 37 -10.92 11.74 7.61
CA TRP A 37 -10.77 10.34 7.21
C TRP A 37 -10.51 9.41 8.41
N ARG A 38 -9.69 9.83 9.37
CA ARG A 38 -9.49 9.10 10.62
C ARG A 38 -10.82 8.89 11.34
N ASP A 39 -11.56 9.96 11.57
CA ASP A 39 -12.82 9.90 12.33
C ASP A 39 -13.90 9.11 11.56
N PHE A 40 -13.94 9.23 10.23
CA PHE A 40 -14.80 8.42 9.38
C PHE A 40 -14.54 6.91 9.57
N HIS A 41 -13.27 6.47 9.58
CA HIS A 41 -12.96 5.06 9.82
C HIS A 41 -13.37 4.59 11.22
N HIS A 42 -13.17 5.42 12.25
CA HIS A 42 -13.67 5.10 13.60
C HIS A 42 -15.21 4.98 13.62
N GLN A 43 -15.93 5.88 12.96
CA GLN A 43 -17.39 5.84 12.88
C GLN A 43 -17.89 4.60 12.13
N VAL A 44 -17.25 4.24 11.01
CA VAL A 44 -17.59 3.02 10.26
C VAL A 44 -17.38 1.79 11.12
N LEU A 45 -16.23 1.67 11.79
CA LEU A 45 -15.95 0.50 12.62
C LEU A 45 -16.88 0.42 13.84
N ALA A 46 -17.19 1.57 14.46
CA ALA A 46 -18.16 1.62 15.56
C ALA A 46 -19.57 1.16 15.12
N ALA A 47 -20.01 1.55 13.92
CA ALA A 47 -21.30 1.14 13.38
C ALA A 47 -21.31 -0.30 12.82
N ARG A 48 -20.15 -0.83 12.44
CA ARG A 48 -19.98 -2.15 11.82
C ARG A 48 -18.75 -2.88 12.39
N PRO A 49 -18.79 -3.35 13.65
CA PRO A 49 -17.61 -3.95 14.30
C PRO A 49 -17.07 -5.17 13.55
N ALA A 50 -17.92 -5.98 12.92
CA ALA A 50 -17.50 -7.14 12.13
C ALA A 50 -16.53 -6.76 10.99
N ALA A 51 -16.54 -5.52 10.50
CA ALA A 51 -15.59 -5.05 9.50
C ALA A 51 -14.13 -5.00 10.00
N SER A 52 -13.86 -5.23 11.29
CA SER A 52 -12.47 -5.46 11.73
C SER A 52 -11.90 -6.80 11.27
N THR A 53 -12.74 -7.79 10.98
CA THR A 53 -12.31 -9.15 10.63
C THR A 53 -12.93 -9.65 9.33
N ASP A 54 -14.08 -9.11 8.93
CA ASP A 54 -14.87 -9.57 7.80
C ASP A 54 -14.87 -8.53 6.68
N ASP A 55 -15.11 -8.99 5.45
CA ASP A 55 -15.27 -8.07 4.33
C ASP A 55 -16.56 -7.26 4.55
N TYR A 56 -16.45 -5.94 4.59
CA TYR A 56 -17.62 -5.08 4.74
C TYR A 56 -18.56 -5.20 3.54
N ARG A 57 -18.00 -5.33 2.34
CA ARG A 57 -18.68 -5.61 1.08
C ARG A 57 -17.93 -6.71 0.35
N THR A 58 -18.23 -7.95 0.73
CA THR A 58 -17.73 -9.11 -0.01
C THR A 58 -18.18 -9.06 -1.46
N ARG A 59 -17.31 -9.50 -2.38
CA ARG A 59 -17.64 -9.70 -3.79
C ARG A 59 -17.51 -11.17 -4.17
N ASN A 60 -17.70 -12.06 -3.20
CA ASN A 60 -17.36 -13.48 -3.29
C ASN A 60 -15.87 -13.69 -3.61
N ASP A 61 -15.02 -12.85 -3.03
CA ASP A 61 -13.57 -12.91 -3.21
C ASP A 61 -13.01 -14.27 -2.77
N ARG A 62 -12.34 -14.94 -3.70
CA ARG A 62 -11.62 -16.19 -3.44
C ARG A 62 -10.13 -15.91 -3.41
N TRP A 63 -9.66 -15.36 -2.30
CA TRP A 63 -8.24 -15.04 -2.08
C TRP A 63 -7.35 -16.25 -2.38
N ARG A 64 -6.22 -16.01 -3.05
CA ARG A 64 -5.26 -17.04 -3.45
C ARG A 64 -4.61 -17.65 -2.20
N ARG A 65 -4.43 -18.97 -2.19
CA ARG A 65 -3.86 -19.74 -1.07
C ARG A 65 -2.87 -20.80 -1.59
N GLY A 66 -2.18 -21.45 -0.66
CA GLY A 66 -1.20 -22.51 -0.97
C GLY A 66 0.24 -21.99 -1.02
N LYS A 67 1.17 -22.91 -1.29
CA LYS A 67 2.62 -22.68 -1.15
C LYS A 67 3.13 -21.47 -1.95
N GLU A 68 2.64 -21.28 -3.17
CA GLU A 68 3.01 -20.13 -4.01
C GLU A 68 2.51 -18.81 -3.42
N ALA A 69 1.26 -18.76 -2.94
CA ALA A 69 0.72 -17.57 -2.30
C ALA A 69 1.46 -17.23 -0.99
N GLU A 70 1.87 -18.26 -0.23
CA GLU A 70 2.68 -18.11 0.99
C GLU A 70 4.10 -17.60 0.69
N ALA A 71 4.73 -18.10 -0.39
CA ALA A 71 6.02 -17.61 -0.85
C ALA A 71 5.93 -16.14 -1.31
N ASP A 72 4.88 -15.80 -2.07
CA ASP A 72 4.62 -14.44 -2.54
C ASP A 72 4.36 -13.48 -1.38
N LEU A 73 3.58 -13.90 -0.37
CA LEU A 73 3.35 -13.13 0.85
C LEU A 73 4.65 -12.88 1.62
N ARG A 74 5.54 -13.88 1.70
CA ARG A 74 6.85 -13.75 2.34
C ARG A 74 7.74 -12.75 1.61
N ALA A 75 7.85 -12.86 0.29
CA ALA A 75 8.60 -11.91 -0.54
C ALA A 75 8.07 -10.48 -0.38
N TRP A 76 6.74 -10.32 -0.31
CA TRP A 76 6.11 -9.03 -0.03
C TRP A 76 6.46 -8.50 1.36
N ARG A 77 6.36 -9.30 2.43
CA ARG A 77 6.73 -8.90 3.80
C ARG A 77 8.18 -8.46 3.91
N GLU A 78 9.08 -9.11 3.17
CA GLU A 78 10.52 -8.83 3.20
C GLU A 78 10.95 -7.71 2.25
N GLY A 79 10.05 -7.18 1.41
CA GLY A 79 10.41 -6.20 0.39
C GLY A 79 11.38 -6.77 -0.66
N ARG A 80 11.04 -7.94 -1.19
CA ARG A 80 11.78 -8.67 -2.26
C ARG A 80 10.86 -9.06 -3.42
N THR A 81 9.91 -8.20 -3.76
CA THR A 81 8.92 -8.44 -4.82
C THR A 81 9.48 -8.24 -6.23
N GLY A 82 10.62 -7.57 -6.35
CA GLY A 82 11.17 -7.11 -7.63
C GLY A 82 10.51 -5.82 -8.14
N TYR A 83 9.61 -5.22 -7.36
CA TYR A 83 9.02 -3.90 -7.63
C TYR A 83 9.57 -2.83 -6.67
N PRO A 84 10.50 -1.97 -7.11
CA PRO A 84 11.33 -1.17 -6.20
C PRO A 84 10.56 -0.23 -5.27
N VAL A 85 9.47 0.38 -5.74
CA VAL A 85 8.65 1.27 -4.88
C VAL A 85 7.87 0.50 -3.81
N VAL A 86 7.48 -0.75 -4.08
CA VAL A 86 6.82 -1.63 -3.12
C VAL A 86 7.85 -2.12 -2.10
N ASP A 87 9.01 -2.57 -2.59
CA ASP A 87 10.11 -3.04 -1.73
C ASP A 87 10.65 -1.94 -0.83
N ALA A 88 10.84 -0.73 -1.36
CA ALA A 88 11.22 0.45 -0.58
C ALA A 88 10.22 0.73 0.55
N ALA A 89 8.91 0.62 0.26
CA ALA A 89 7.86 0.82 1.25
C ALA A 89 7.92 -0.23 2.36
N MET A 90 8.02 -1.51 2.00
CA MET A 90 8.07 -2.60 2.97
C MET A 90 9.33 -2.54 3.84
N ARG A 91 10.48 -2.20 3.26
CA ARG A 91 11.73 -2.00 4.00
C ARG A 91 11.70 -0.76 4.90
N GLN A 92 11.06 0.33 4.45
CA GLN A 92 10.81 1.48 5.33
C GLN A 92 9.98 1.08 6.55
N LEU A 93 8.89 0.31 6.34
CA LEU A 93 8.04 -0.14 7.44
C LEU A 93 8.83 -0.97 8.46
N ALA A 94 9.59 -1.96 7.98
CA ALA A 94 10.39 -2.82 8.85
C ALA A 94 11.47 -2.03 9.62
N HIS A 95 12.04 -0.99 9.02
CA HIS A 95 13.10 -0.19 9.64
C HIS A 95 12.58 0.91 10.59
N GLU A 96 11.59 1.70 10.16
CA GLU A 96 11.12 2.88 10.91
C GLU A 96 9.89 2.60 11.78
N GLY A 97 9.21 1.45 11.61
CA GLY A 97 7.87 1.23 12.16
C GLY A 97 6.84 2.22 11.64
N TRP A 98 7.15 2.92 10.53
CA TRP A 98 6.31 3.95 9.95
C TRP A 98 6.50 3.97 8.44
N MET A 99 5.40 4.08 7.70
CA MET A 99 5.41 4.15 6.24
C MET A 99 4.61 5.35 5.75
N HIS A 100 5.10 6.06 4.75
CA HIS A 100 4.34 7.14 4.10
C HIS A 100 3.04 6.59 3.50
N ASN A 101 1.93 7.35 3.59
CA ASN A 101 0.61 6.87 3.17
C ASN A 101 0.60 6.36 1.70
N ARG A 102 1.32 7.02 0.80
CA ARG A 102 1.44 6.54 -0.59
C ARG A 102 2.06 5.14 -0.67
N GLY A 103 3.11 4.87 0.10
CA GLY A 103 3.73 3.54 0.18
C GLY A 103 2.73 2.50 0.68
N ARG A 104 1.91 2.85 1.69
CA ARG A 104 0.87 1.96 2.23
C ARG A 104 -0.14 1.56 1.15
N LEU A 105 -0.64 2.53 0.38
CA LEU A 105 -1.57 2.26 -0.71
C LEU A 105 -0.96 1.39 -1.81
N LEU A 106 0.32 1.60 -2.17
CA LEU A 106 0.99 0.79 -3.19
C LEU A 106 1.24 -0.64 -2.70
N ALA A 107 1.77 -0.81 -1.50
CA ALA A 107 2.00 -2.12 -0.90
C ALA A 107 0.69 -2.91 -0.75
N ALA A 108 -0.38 -2.26 -0.27
CA ALA A 108 -1.69 -2.88 -0.13
C ALA A 108 -2.35 -3.20 -1.49
N SER A 109 -2.24 -2.31 -2.49
CA SER A 109 -2.71 -2.61 -3.85
C SER A 109 -1.97 -3.80 -4.43
N PHE A 110 -0.64 -3.85 -4.26
CA PHE A 110 0.17 -4.92 -4.80
C PHE A 110 -0.24 -6.27 -4.19
N LEU A 111 -0.40 -6.34 -2.87
CA LEU A 111 -0.82 -7.56 -2.19
C LEU A 111 -2.23 -8.01 -2.62
N THR A 112 -3.20 -7.11 -2.57
CA THR A 112 -4.62 -7.46 -2.73
C THR A 112 -5.10 -7.51 -4.18
N LYS A 113 -4.44 -6.77 -5.09
CA LYS A 113 -4.83 -6.67 -6.50
C LYS A 113 -3.85 -7.35 -7.44
N THR A 114 -2.55 -7.28 -7.18
CA THR A 114 -1.55 -7.91 -8.08
C THR A 114 -1.30 -9.36 -7.69
N LEU A 115 -1.04 -9.61 -6.41
CA LEU A 115 -0.84 -10.96 -5.88
C LEU A 115 -2.17 -11.67 -5.55
N TYR A 116 -3.25 -10.90 -5.39
CA TYR A 116 -4.57 -11.40 -5.02
C TYR A 116 -4.57 -12.24 -3.73
N ILE A 117 -3.80 -11.78 -2.75
CA ILE A 117 -3.69 -12.37 -1.41
C ILE A 117 -4.62 -11.62 -0.46
N ASP A 118 -5.18 -12.34 0.52
CA ASP A 118 -6.12 -11.80 1.49
C ASP A 118 -5.56 -10.57 2.21
N TRP A 119 -6.33 -9.49 2.21
CA TRP A 119 -5.96 -8.22 2.83
C TRP A 119 -5.66 -8.36 4.32
N ARG A 120 -6.26 -9.35 4.99
CA ARG A 120 -6.04 -9.64 6.43
C ARG A 120 -4.59 -10.02 6.73
N GLU A 121 -3.90 -10.66 5.78
CA GLU A 121 -2.50 -11.04 5.93
C GLU A 121 -1.56 -9.83 5.93
N GLY A 122 -1.87 -8.85 5.10
CA GLY A 122 -1.18 -7.57 5.05
C GLY A 122 -1.53 -6.68 6.24
N ALA A 123 -2.81 -6.66 6.62
CA ALA A 123 -3.31 -5.91 7.76
C ALA A 123 -2.64 -6.32 9.07
N ARG A 124 -2.51 -7.63 9.32
CA ARG A 124 -1.81 -8.16 10.50
C ARG A 124 -0.35 -7.75 10.50
N HIS A 125 0.34 -7.94 9.38
CA HIS A 125 1.74 -7.55 9.25
C HIS A 125 1.97 -6.04 9.47
N PHE A 126 1.04 -5.20 9.02
CA PHE A 126 1.10 -3.76 9.29
C PHE A 126 0.89 -3.45 10.77
N LEU A 127 -0.07 -4.09 11.44
CA LEU A 127 -0.28 -3.89 12.89
C LEU A 127 0.90 -4.37 13.73
N ASP A 128 1.61 -5.42 13.29
CA ASP A 128 2.79 -5.93 14.00
C ASP A 128 3.99 -4.95 13.98
N LEU A 129 4.02 -4.00 13.02
CA LEU A 129 5.17 -3.12 12.80
C LEU A 129 4.86 -1.62 12.96
N LEU A 130 3.64 -1.19 12.68
CA LEU A 130 3.29 0.23 12.67
C LEU A 130 3.20 0.81 14.08
N VAL A 131 4.02 1.82 14.35
CA VAL A 131 3.92 2.65 15.57
C VAL A 131 2.64 3.50 15.60
N ASP A 132 1.94 3.63 14.47
CA ASP A 132 0.60 4.23 14.35
C ASP A 132 -0.49 3.21 14.02
N GLY A 133 -0.27 1.93 14.39
CA GLY A 133 -1.18 0.82 14.18
C GLY A 133 -2.51 0.95 14.90
N ASP A 134 -3.49 1.60 14.26
CA ASP A 134 -4.86 1.73 14.74
C ASP A 134 -5.80 0.77 13.99
N VAL A 135 -6.58 -0.05 14.69
CA VAL A 135 -7.46 -1.06 14.06
C VAL A 135 -8.46 -0.43 13.10
N ALA A 136 -9.10 0.70 13.48
CA ALA A 136 -10.09 1.34 12.62
C ALA A 136 -9.44 1.82 11.32
N ASN A 137 -8.36 2.58 11.42
CA ASN A 137 -7.68 3.12 10.26
C ASN A 137 -7.00 2.02 9.43
N ASN A 138 -6.36 1.04 10.06
CA ASN A 138 -5.68 -0.03 9.35
C ASN A 138 -6.69 -0.89 8.57
N GLN A 139 -7.71 -1.43 9.24
CA GLN A 139 -8.67 -2.33 8.58
C GLN A 139 -9.44 -1.62 7.47
N MET A 140 -9.91 -0.38 7.71
CA MET A 140 -10.69 0.33 6.69
C MET A 140 -9.85 0.74 5.48
N ASN A 141 -8.58 1.12 5.66
CA ASN A 141 -7.69 1.37 4.52
C ASN A 141 -7.35 0.09 3.74
N TRP A 142 -7.12 -1.03 4.43
CA TRP A 142 -6.88 -2.32 3.78
C TRP A 142 -8.09 -2.76 2.95
N GLN A 143 -9.31 -2.64 3.50
CA GLN A 143 -10.52 -2.95 2.76
C GLN A 143 -10.78 -1.98 1.60
N TRP A 144 -10.48 -0.68 1.76
CA TRP A 144 -10.57 0.29 0.67
C TRP A 144 -9.64 -0.09 -0.49
N MET A 145 -8.42 -0.53 -0.18
CA MET A 145 -7.47 -0.99 -1.19
C MET A 145 -7.86 -2.33 -1.80
N ALA A 146 -8.40 -3.26 -1.00
CA ALA A 146 -8.88 -4.56 -1.45
C ALA A 146 -10.17 -4.48 -2.27
N GLY A 147 -10.88 -3.35 -2.25
CA GLY A 147 -12.18 -3.20 -2.92
C GLY A 147 -13.30 -3.98 -2.22
N THR A 148 -13.15 -4.21 -0.91
CA THR A 148 -14.11 -4.87 -0.02
C THR A 148 -14.72 -3.89 0.99
N GLY A 149 -14.40 -2.59 0.88
CA GLY A 149 -14.73 -1.57 1.86
C GLY A 149 -15.74 -0.53 1.38
N THR A 150 -15.52 0.70 1.83
CA THR A 150 -16.34 1.89 1.51
C THR A 150 -15.92 2.57 0.19
N ASP A 151 -15.03 1.96 -0.57
CA ASP A 151 -14.47 2.52 -1.78
C ASP A 151 -15.52 2.67 -2.92
N THR A 152 -15.29 3.67 -3.77
CA THR A 152 -16.15 3.97 -4.93
C THR A 152 -15.63 3.38 -6.23
N ARG A 153 -14.41 2.81 -6.22
CA ARG A 153 -13.73 2.24 -7.40
C ARG A 153 -13.05 0.91 -7.03
N PRO A 154 -13.83 -0.14 -6.74
CA PRO A 154 -13.37 -1.38 -6.10
C PRO A 154 -12.45 -2.23 -6.96
N ASN A 155 -12.44 -1.98 -8.27
CA ASN A 155 -11.66 -2.75 -9.23
C ASN A 155 -10.45 -1.96 -9.75
N ARG A 156 -10.15 -0.80 -9.14
CA ARG A 156 -8.99 0.01 -9.53
C ARG A 156 -7.70 -0.66 -9.05
N VAL A 157 -6.90 -1.13 -9.99
CA VAL A 157 -5.53 -1.62 -9.75
C VAL A 157 -4.53 -0.48 -9.91
N LEU A 158 -3.58 -0.34 -8.99
CA LEU A 158 -2.49 0.62 -9.10
C LEU A 158 -1.28 -0.03 -9.78
N ASN A 159 -0.79 0.57 -10.87
CA ASN A 159 0.48 0.17 -11.48
C ASN A 159 1.65 0.73 -10.64
N PRO A 160 2.46 -0.11 -9.96
CA PRO A 160 3.54 0.34 -9.08
C PRO A 160 4.60 1.17 -9.83
N VAL A 161 4.94 0.80 -11.07
CA VAL A 161 5.94 1.53 -11.87
C VAL A 161 5.45 2.93 -12.21
N THR A 162 4.21 3.07 -12.71
CA THR A 162 3.62 4.39 -13.01
C THR A 162 3.52 5.26 -11.75
N GLN A 163 3.19 4.66 -10.61
CA GLN A 163 3.10 5.39 -9.35
C GLN A 163 4.49 5.80 -8.84
N GLY A 164 5.48 4.92 -8.93
CA GLY A 164 6.88 5.23 -8.60
C GLY A 164 7.40 6.41 -9.42
N LYS A 165 7.31 6.34 -10.76
CA LYS A 165 7.75 7.44 -11.65
C LYS A 165 7.02 8.77 -11.39
N ARG A 166 5.77 8.72 -10.92
CA ARG A 166 4.98 9.93 -10.63
C ARG A 166 5.31 10.57 -9.28
N TYR A 167 5.52 9.76 -8.23
CA TYR A 167 5.64 10.25 -6.85
C TYR A 167 7.07 10.20 -6.31
N ASP A 168 8.00 9.56 -7.03
CA ASP A 168 9.43 9.52 -6.77
C ASP A 168 10.19 9.65 -8.10
N PRO A 169 10.04 10.78 -8.83
CA PRO A 169 10.55 10.92 -10.20
C PRO A 169 12.08 10.74 -10.31
N ASP A 170 12.81 11.13 -9.28
CA ASP A 170 14.27 11.03 -9.21
C ASP A 170 14.76 9.72 -8.55
N GLY A 171 13.84 8.85 -8.14
CA GLY A 171 14.18 7.58 -7.51
C GLY A 171 14.81 7.71 -6.12
N ALA A 172 14.71 8.88 -5.47
CA ALA A 172 15.39 9.17 -4.22
C ALA A 172 14.82 8.33 -3.06
N TYR A 173 13.50 8.11 -3.05
CA TYR A 173 12.88 7.25 -2.05
C TYR A 173 13.29 5.79 -2.23
N VAL A 174 13.25 5.29 -3.47
CA VAL A 174 13.67 3.91 -3.76
C VAL A 174 15.13 3.69 -3.39
N ARG A 175 16.05 4.54 -3.85
CA ARG A 175 17.49 4.39 -3.56
C ARG A 175 17.83 4.47 -2.08
N ARG A 176 17.04 5.21 -1.29
CA ARG A 176 17.19 5.26 0.17
C ARG A 176 16.89 3.92 0.84
N TRP A 177 15.86 3.21 0.39
CA TRP A 177 15.36 2.00 1.06
C TRP A 177 15.76 0.69 0.36
N VAL A 178 16.22 0.79 -0.89
CA VAL A 178 16.72 -0.32 -1.72
C VAL A 178 18.14 0.05 -2.16
N PRO A 179 19.13 0.00 -1.23
CA PRO A 179 20.48 0.49 -1.48
C PRO A 179 21.20 -0.28 -2.59
N GLU A 180 20.83 -1.53 -2.86
CA GLU A 180 21.35 -2.30 -3.99
C GLU A 180 20.98 -1.69 -5.35
N LEU A 181 19.99 -0.78 -5.43
CA LEU A 181 19.63 -0.04 -6.63
C LEU A 181 20.16 1.42 -6.63
N ALA A 182 21.01 1.79 -5.68
CA ALA A 182 21.49 3.17 -5.51
C ALA A 182 22.20 3.76 -6.75
N GLY A 183 22.79 2.90 -7.58
CA GLY A 183 23.51 3.28 -8.81
C GLY A 183 22.61 3.58 -10.02
N ILE A 184 21.30 3.31 -9.95
CA ILE A 184 20.39 3.58 -11.07
C ILE A 184 19.85 5.00 -10.94
N GLU A 185 20.13 5.83 -11.94
CA GLU A 185 19.71 7.22 -11.94
C GLU A 185 18.27 7.42 -12.44
N GLY A 186 17.62 8.43 -11.87
CA GLY A 186 16.30 8.90 -12.29
C GLY A 186 15.22 7.83 -12.24
N SER A 187 14.28 7.94 -13.19
CA SER A 187 13.07 7.11 -13.19
C SER A 187 13.30 5.63 -13.56
N ALA A 188 14.47 5.27 -14.07
CA ALA A 188 14.80 3.89 -14.45
C ALA A 188 14.89 2.96 -13.23
N VAL A 189 15.11 3.51 -12.02
CA VAL A 189 15.13 2.74 -10.78
C VAL A 189 13.78 2.06 -10.49
N HIS A 190 12.69 2.51 -11.11
CA HIS A 190 11.35 1.94 -10.89
C HIS A 190 11.06 0.71 -11.77
N ASP A 191 11.87 0.46 -12.80
CA ASP A 191 11.78 -0.72 -13.66
C ASP A 191 13.17 -1.27 -14.04
N PRO A 192 14.00 -1.68 -13.05
CA PRO A 192 15.39 -2.07 -13.26
C PRO A 192 15.53 -3.28 -14.20
N TRP A 193 14.53 -4.17 -14.26
CA TRP A 193 14.50 -5.32 -15.17
C TRP A 193 14.48 -4.94 -16.66
N LYS A 194 14.18 -3.68 -17.00
CA LYS A 194 14.25 -3.18 -18.38
C LYS A 194 15.62 -2.64 -18.77
N LEU A 195 16.57 -2.56 -17.83
CA LEU A 195 17.94 -2.17 -18.15
C LEU A 195 18.58 -3.19 -19.09
N PRO A 196 19.50 -2.77 -19.98
CA PRO A 196 20.25 -3.70 -20.82
C PRO A 196 20.93 -4.78 -19.99
N GLY A 197 20.98 -6.03 -20.47
CA GLY A 197 21.41 -7.20 -19.66
C GLY A 197 22.74 -7.01 -18.92
N ARG A 198 23.75 -6.40 -19.56
CA ARG A 198 25.05 -6.10 -18.94
C ARG A 198 24.99 -5.07 -17.81
N GLU A 199 24.02 -4.17 -17.85
CA GLU A 199 23.79 -3.12 -16.86
C GLU A 199 22.91 -3.67 -15.74
N ARG A 200 21.83 -4.37 -16.08
CA ARG A 200 20.96 -5.10 -15.14
C ARG A 200 21.73 -6.06 -14.24
N ALA A 201 22.69 -6.80 -14.81
CA ALA A 201 23.50 -7.79 -14.10
C ALA A 201 24.43 -7.19 -13.03
N ARG A 202 24.60 -5.85 -12.99
CA ARG A 202 25.39 -5.17 -11.95
C ARG A 202 24.67 -5.07 -10.61
N TYR A 203 23.36 -5.30 -10.59
CA TYR A 203 22.51 -5.06 -9.43
C TYR A 203 21.96 -6.39 -8.90
N ASP A 204 22.30 -6.72 -7.65
CA ASP A 204 21.77 -7.89 -6.93
C ASP A 204 20.37 -7.58 -6.35
N TYR A 205 19.41 -7.44 -7.26
CA TYR A 205 18.02 -7.17 -6.95
C TYR A 205 17.14 -8.23 -7.65
N PRO A 206 16.09 -8.76 -7.01
CA PRO A 206 15.27 -9.82 -7.60
C PRO A 206 14.55 -9.38 -8.88
N GLU A 207 14.30 -10.35 -9.78
CA GLU A 207 13.36 -10.15 -10.88
C GLU A 207 11.93 -9.98 -10.35
N PRO A 208 11.05 -9.28 -11.10
CA PRO A 208 9.64 -9.17 -10.75
C PRO A 208 9.01 -10.55 -10.53
N MET A 209 8.43 -10.78 -9.35
CA MET A 209 7.78 -12.05 -9.00
C MET A 209 6.54 -12.37 -9.85
N VAL A 210 5.98 -11.36 -10.53
CA VAL A 210 4.80 -11.48 -11.40
C VAL A 210 4.84 -10.36 -12.43
N ASP A 211 4.47 -10.64 -13.68
CA ASP A 211 4.25 -9.58 -14.66
C ASP A 211 2.98 -8.78 -14.32
N LEU A 212 2.98 -7.47 -14.60
CA LEU A 212 1.83 -6.62 -14.27
C LEU A 212 0.56 -6.97 -15.08
N ALA A 213 0.70 -7.45 -16.31
CA ALA A 213 -0.43 -7.90 -17.11
C ALA A 213 -1.00 -9.20 -16.55
N ASP A 214 -0.15 -10.15 -16.16
CA ASP A 214 -0.57 -11.40 -15.52
C ASP A 214 -1.25 -11.15 -14.17
N GLY A 215 -0.71 -10.23 -13.37
CA GLY A 215 -1.33 -9.82 -12.11
C GLY A 215 -2.71 -9.17 -12.32
N LEU A 216 -2.86 -8.35 -13.36
CA LEU A 216 -4.15 -7.75 -13.71
C LEU A 216 -5.15 -8.79 -14.22
N ALA A 217 -4.70 -9.72 -15.08
CA ALA A 217 -5.52 -10.82 -15.58
C ALA A 217 -6.01 -11.71 -14.43
N ARG A 218 -5.11 -12.06 -13.49
CA ARG A 218 -5.45 -12.79 -12.27
C ARG A 218 -6.55 -12.09 -11.48
N PHE A 219 -6.42 -10.78 -11.28
CA PHE A 219 -7.43 -10.00 -10.56
C PHE A 219 -8.79 -10.00 -11.27
N ARG A 220 -8.80 -9.78 -12.58
CA ARG A 220 -10.03 -9.76 -13.39
C ARG A 220 -10.73 -11.11 -13.35
N HIS A 221 -9.98 -12.19 -13.59
CA HIS A 221 -10.50 -13.55 -13.54
C HIS A 221 -11.12 -13.87 -12.19
N ALA A 222 -10.41 -13.58 -11.11
CA ALA A 222 -10.90 -13.88 -9.77
C ALA A 222 -12.10 -13.02 -9.32
N ARG A 223 -12.39 -11.93 -10.05
CA ARG A 223 -13.56 -11.05 -9.86
C ARG A 223 -14.64 -11.25 -10.93
N GLY A 224 -14.49 -12.26 -11.80
CA GLY A 224 -15.44 -12.56 -12.87
C GLY A 224 -15.54 -11.44 -13.91
N GLN A 225 -14.44 -10.75 -14.21
CA GLN A 225 -14.39 -9.61 -15.12
C GLN A 225 -13.69 -9.94 -16.46
N ASP A 226 -13.69 -11.21 -16.86
CA ASP A 226 -13.03 -11.64 -18.09
C ASP A 226 -13.81 -11.23 -19.36
N GLU A 227 -15.09 -10.85 -19.22
CA GLU A 227 -16.00 -10.54 -20.33
C GLU A 227 -15.80 -9.17 -20.98
N ASP A 228 -14.95 -8.28 -20.44
CA ASP A 228 -14.66 -6.96 -21.04
C ASP A 228 -13.57 -7.01 -22.15
N ALA A 229 -13.24 -8.20 -22.67
CA ALA A 229 -12.20 -8.42 -23.68
C ALA A 229 -12.69 -9.08 -24.99
N ALA A 230 -14.00 -9.07 -25.26
CA ALA A 230 -14.60 -9.48 -26.54
C ALA A 230 -14.99 -8.28 -27.41
#